data_AF-A0A1R0KR96-F1
#
_entry.id   AF-A0A1R0KR96-F1
#
_cell.length_a   1.000
_cell.length_b   1.000
_cell.length_c   1.000
_cell.angle_alpha   90.00
_cell.angle_beta   90.00
_cell.angle_gamma   90.00
#
_symmetry.space_group_name_H-M   'P 1'
#
loop_
_entity.id
_entity.type
_entity.pdbx_description
1 polymer ?
#
loop_
_entity_poly.entity_id
_entity_poly.type
_entity_poly.pdbx_seq_one_letter_code
_entity_poly.pdbx_strand_id
1 'polypeptide(L)'
;MDKWKAATEVKVVCALLLGLGLGYVGMAVILMFAPYSSARTFLLPVTSLVLGGLVVAGLVLRMSSARFAGFGVSFLFALLHALSMLAAELFWVKIVSGLLFAGYIYVAVLLNSMPVKRHLLGATDDA
;
A
#
# COMPACT_ATOMS: atom_id res chain seq x y z
N MET A 1 -24.57 11.48 6.45
CA MET A 1 -23.35 10.84 5.91
C MET A 1 -23.64 9.35 5.75
N ASP A 2 -23.73 8.87 4.51
CA ASP A 2 -23.89 7.43 4.26
C ASP A 2 -22.64 6.69 4.73
N LYS A 3 -22.79 5.86 5.77
CA LYS A 3 -21.71 5.00 6.26
C LYS A 3 -21.39 3.98 5.17
N TRP A 4 -20.16 3.98 4.66
CA TRP A 4 -19.71 2.98 3.68
C TRP A 4 -19.93 1.56 4.23
N LYS A 5 -20.85 0.81 3.61
CA LYS A 5 -21.26 -0.56 3.99
C LYS A 5 -20.27 -1.63 3.50
N ALA A 6 -18.97 -1.41 3.70
CA ALA A 6 -17.93 -2.41 3.46
C ALA A 6 -17.39 -2.97 4.78
N ALA A 7 -16.89 -4.20 4.74
CA ALA A 7 -16.20 -4.84 5.85
C ALA A 7 -14.97 -4.02 6.30
N THR A 8 -14.62 -4.11 7.57
CA THR A 8 -13.52 -3.32 8.16
C THR A 8 -12.20 -3.60 7.45
N GLU A 9 -11.94 -4.85 7.07
CA GLU A 9 -10.73 -5.28 6.38
C GLU A 9 -10.57 -4.56 5.04
N VAL A 10 -11.65 -4.35 4.29
CA VAL A 10 -11.62 -3.60 3.02
C VAL A 10 -11.23 -2.14 3.28
N LYS A 11 -11.80 -1.53 4.33
CA LYS A 11 -11.48 -0.16 4.74
C LYS A 11 -10.03 -0.03 5.16
N VAL A 12 -9.52 -0.99 5.94
CA VAL A 12 -8.14 -1.03 6.41
C VAL A 12 -7.18 -1.22 5.24
N VAL A 13 -7.48 -2.12 4.28
CA VAL A 13 -6.68 -2.26 3.05
C VAL A 13 -6.61 -0.94 2.29
N CYS A 14 -7.74 -0.25 2.13
CA CYS A 14 -7.77 1.03 1.42
C CYS A 14 -6.97 2.11 2.17
N ALA A 15 -7.15 2.20 3.48
CA ALA A 15 -6.42 3.13 4.34
C ALA A 15 -4.91 2.85 4.32
N LEU A 16 -4.50 1.59 4.34
CA LEU A 16 -3.10 1.20 4.27
C LEU A 16 -2.49 1.50 2.91
N LEU A 17 -3.14 1.13 1.79
CA LEU A 17 -2.57 1.39 0.46
C LEU A 17 -2.35 2.90 0.21
N LEU A 18 -3.28 3.75 0.65
CA LEU A 18 -3.11 5.20 0.56
C LEU A 18 -2.13 5.72 1.61
N GLY A 19 -2.25 5.29 2.86
CA GLY A 19 -1.44 5.75 3.98
C GLY A 19 0.03 5.38 3.86
N LEU A 20 0.35 4.18 3.36
CA LEU A 20 1.72 3.74 3.09
C LEU A 20 2.33 4.55 1.93
N GLY A 21 1.58 4.78 0.85
CA GLY A 21 2.00 5.65 -0.25
C GLY A 21 2.27 7.08 0.22
N LEU A 22 1.37 7.65 1.04
CA LEU A 22 1.55 8.97 1.64
C LEU A 22 2.74 9.02 2.62
N GLY A 23 2.92 7.97 3.43
CA GLY A 23 4.08 7.85 4.32
C GLY A 23 5.40 7.82 3.55
N TYR A 24 5.43 7.11 2.42
CA TYR A 24 6.59 7.10 1.54
C TYR A 24 6.83 8.48 0.90
N VAL A 25 5.79 9.16 0.43
CA VAL A 25 5.90 10.54 -0.06
C VAL A 25 6.40 11.46 1.04
N GLY A 26 5.92 11.34 2.28
CA GLY A 26 6.40 12.11 3.43
C GLY A 26 7.88 11.89 3.71
N MET A 27 8.35 10.64 3.65
CA MET A 27 9.78 10.34 3.74
C MET A 27 10.58 11.03 2.60
N ALA A 28 10.06 11.00 1.37
CA ALA A 28 10.71 11.65 0.24
C ALA A 28 10.76 13.17 0.36
N VAL A 29 9.71 13.80 0.92
CA VAL A 29 9.70 15.24 1.25
C VAL A 29 10.84 15.57 2.20
N ILE A 30 11.04 14.79 3.26
CA ILE A 30 12.13 15.00 4.22
C ILE A 30 13.50 14.86 3.52
N LEU A 31 13.67 13.81 2.72
CA LEU A 31 14.92 13.56 1.99
C LEU A 31 15.20 14.58 0.88
N MET A 32 14.18 15.31 0.40
CA MET A 32 14.35 16.38 -0.59
C MET A 32 15.19 17.55 -0.05
N PHE A 33 15.28 17.71 1.28
CA PHE A 33 16.14 18.73 1.89
C PHE A 33 17.60 18.29 2.04
N ALA A 34 17.95 17.05 1.68
CA ALA A 34 19.32 16.59 1.69
C ALA A 34 20.14 17.17 0.53
N PRO A 35 21.47 17.37 0.71
CA PRO A 35 22.35 17.76 -0.39
C PRO A 35 22.27 16.77 -1.56
N TYR A 36 22.36 17.27 -2.79
CA TYR A 36 22.30 16.48 -4.03
C TYR A 36 20.95 15.77 -4.30
N SER A 37 19.89 16.10 -3.54
CA SER A 37 18.54 15.65 -3.86
C SER A 37 18.05 16.24 -5.19
N SER A 38 17.11 15.56 -5.83
CA SER A 38 16.44 16.06 -7.03
C SER A 38 14.98 15.63 -7.04
N ALA A 39 14.17 16.20 -7.94
CA ALA A 39 12.77 15.80 -8.11
C ALA A 39 12.59 14.29 -8.37
N ARG A 40 13.63 13.59 -8.84
CA ARG A 40 13.60 12.12 -9.03
C ARG A 40 13.39 11.35 -7.73
N THR A 41 13.69 11.93 -6.57
CA THR A 41 13.42 11.33 -5.25
C THR A 41 11.93 10.99 -5.06
N PHE A 42 11.03 11.68 -5.78
CA PHE A 42 9.60 11.45 -5.71
C PHE A 42 9.06 10.37 -6.66
N LEU A 43 9.85 9.87 -7.61
CA LEU A 43 9.35 8.95 -8.64
C LEU A 43 8.75 7.68 -8.04
N LEU A 44 9.49 6.96 -7.21
CA LEU A 44 8.99 5.73 -6.56
C LEU A 44 7.89 6.00 -5.54
N PRO A 45 8.01 7.00 -4.63
CA PRO A 45 6.93 7.34 -3.69
C PRO A 45 5.60 7.70 -4.36
N VAL A 46 5.64 8.56 -5.39
CA VAL A 46 4.44 9.00 -6.11
C VAL A 46 3.87 7.84 -6.92
N THR A 47 4.71 7.02 -7.55
CA THR A 47 4.27 5.81 -8.25
C THR A 47 3.55 4.87 -7.28
N SER A 48 4.06 4.70 -6.06
CA SER A 48 3.41 3.90 -5.03
C SER A 48 2.01 4.43 -4.68
N LEU A 49 1.90 5.74 -4.46
CA LEU A 49 0.62 6.37 -4.16
C LEU A 49 -0.38 6.23 -5.32
N VAL A 50 0.06 6.41 -6.56
CA VAL A 50 -0.78 6.27 -7.75
C VAL A 50 -1.25 4.83 -7.92
N LEU A 51 -0.34 3.86 -7.89
CA LEU A 51 -0.69 2.44 -8.06
C LEU A 51 -1.57 1.94 -6.90
N GLY A 52 -1.26 2.33 -5.67
CA GLY A 52 -2.10 2.06 -4.51
C GLY A 52 -3.50 2.68 -4.65
N GLY A 53 -3.58 3.93 -5.12
CA GLY A 53 -4.83 4.62 -5.41
C GLY A 53 -5.68 3.92 -6.46
N LEU A 54 -5.06 3.42 -7.54
CA LEU A 54 -5.75 2.64 -8.58
C LEU A 54 -6.32 1.32 -8.03
N VAL A 55 -5.56 0.63 -7.17
CA VAL A 55 -6.06 -0.57 -6.48
C VAL A 55 -7.24 -0.21 -5.58
N VAL A 56 -7.15 0.86 -4.80
CA VAL A 56 -8.23 1.33 -3.94
C VAL A 56 -9.48 1.66 -4.74
N ALA A 57 -9.35 2.38 -5.86
CA ALA A 57 -10.46 2.66 -6.76
C ALA A 57 -11.12 1.36 -7.25
N GLY A 58 -10.32 0.38 -7.67
CA GLY A 58 -10.83 -0.93 -8.07
C GLY A 58 -11.55 -1.68 -6.94
N LEU A 59 -11.05 -1.64 -5.70
CA LEU A 59 -11.69 -2.26 -4.53
C LEU A 59 -13.02 -1.58 -4.17
N VAL A 60 -13.08 -0.24 -4.27
CA VAL A 60 -14.30 0.54 -4.04
C VAL A 60 -15.35 0.22 -5.11
N LEU A 61 -14.92 0.09 -6.37
CA LEU A 61 -15.76 -0.31 -7.52
C LEU A 61 -16.05 -1.81 -7.56
N ARG A 62 -15.59 -2.58 -6.57
CA ARG A 62 -15.78 -4.04 -6.44
C ARG A 62 -15.24 -4.86 -7.63
N MET A 63 -14.15 -4.41 -8.23
CA MET A 63 -13.48 -5.13 -9.30
C MET A 63 -12.64 -6.28 -8.73
N SER A 64 -12.93 -7.52 -9.12
CA SER A 64 -12.16 -8.69 -8.66
C SER A 64 -10.68 -8.64 -9.06
N SER A 65 -10.38 -8.05 -10.22
CA SER A 65 -9.01 -7.82 -10.70
C SER A 65 -8.18 -6.92 -9.78
N ALA A 66 -8.81 -6.01 -9.03
CA ALA A 66 -8.14 -5.11 -8.11
C ALA A 66 -7.42 -5.86 -6.99
N ARG A 67 -7.89 -7.06 -6.61
CA ARG A 67 -7.22 -7.91 -5.62
C ARG A 67 -5.86 -8.38 -6.12
N PHE A 68 -5.79 -8.84 -7.37
CA PHE A 68 -4.54 -9.32 -7.97
C PHE A 68 -3.56 -8.16 -8.21
N ALA A 69 -4.06 -7.02 -8.68
CA ALA A 69 -3.27 -5.79 -8.76
C ALA A 69 -2.74 -5.38 -7.38
N GLY A 70 -3.57 -5.46 -6.33
CA GLY A 70 -3.18 -5.20 -4.95
C GLY A 70 -2.06 -6.10 -4.43
N PHE A 71 -2.07 -7.40 -4.77
CA PHE A 71 -0.95 -8.29 -4.46
C PHE A 71 0.33 -7.86 -5.18
N GLY A 72 0.23 -7.53 -6.47
CA GLY A 72 1.38 -7.06 -7.24
C GLY A 72 2.01 -5.79 -6.66
N VAL A 73 1.18 -4.78 -6.37
CA VAL A 73 1.61 -3.53 -5.72
C VAL A 73 2.23 -3.81 -4.36
N SER A 74 1.57 -4.62 -3.53
CA SER A 74 2.07 -4.92 -2.18
C SER A 74 3.40 -5.64 -2.21
N PHE A 75 3.55 -6.66 -3.07
CA PHE A 75 4.82 -7.38 -3.22
C PHE A 75 5.95 -6.49 -3.73
N LEU A 76 5.68 -5.71 -4.79
CA LEU A 76 6.66 -4.81 -5.40
C LEU A 76 7.21 -3.80 -4.38
N PHE A 77 6.33 -3.11 -3.66
CA PHE A 77 6.75 -2.10 -2.70
C PHE A 77 7.25 -2.68 -1.38
N ALA A 78 6.75 -3.84 -0.93
CA ALA A 78 7.36 -4.57 0.18
C ALA A 78 8.82 -4.90 -0.16
N LEU A 79 9.09 -5.50 -1.32
CA LEU A 79 10.45 -5.84 -1.74
C LEU A 79 11.33 -4.59 -1.83
N LEU A 80 10.84 -3.51 -2.45
CA LEU A 80 11.54 -2.24 -2.51
C LEU A 80 11.94 -1.73 -1.12
N HIS A 81 11.03 -1.78 -0.15
CA HIS A 81 11.28 -1.29 1.20
C HIS A 81 12.18 -2.22 2.02
N ALA A 82 12.11 -3.54 1.79
CA ALA A 82 13.07 -4.48 2.37
C ALA A 82 14.49 -4.18 1.88
N LEU A 83 14.66 -3.97 0.57
CA LEU A 83 15.96 -3.58 -0.02
C LEU A 83 16.41 -2.21 0.49
N SER A 84 15.51 -1.24 0.56
CA SER A 84 15.80 0.10 1.09
C SER A 84 16.23 0.05 2.56
N MET A 85 15.62 -0.81 3.37
CA MET A 85 16.01 -1.01 4.77
C MET A 85 17.43 -1.57 4.89
N LEU A 86 17.83 -2.50 4.02
CA LEU A 86 19.20 -3.01 3.97
C LEU A 86 20.18 -1.92 3.50
N ALA A 87 19.84 -1.21 2.42
CA ALA A 87 20.73 -0.26 1.76
C ALA A 87 20.87 1.10 2.47
N ALA A 88 19.87 1.54 3.23
CA ALA A 88 19.88 2.86 3.84
C ALA A 88 21.01 3.00 4.88
N GLU A 89 21.73 4.12 4.86
CA GLU A 89 22.74 4.43 5.88
C GLU A 89 22.11 5.05 7.14
N LEU A 90 21.10 5.91 6.95
CA LEU A 90 20.40 6.60 8.03
C LEU A 90 19.47 5.65 8.78
N PHE A 91 19.65 5.53 10.09
CA PHE A 91 18.86 4.61 10.93
C PHE A 91 17.36 4.87 10.85
N TRP A 92 16.92 6.13 10.88
CA TRP A 92 15.49 6.46 10.81
C TRP A 92 14.86 6.02 9.47
N VAL A 93 15.60 6.09 8.36
CA VAL A 93 15.14 5.61 7.04
C VAL A 93 14.95 4.09 7.05
N LYS A 94 15.82 3.35 7.75
CA LYS A 94 15.64 1.91 7.96
C LYS A 94 14.36 1.61 8.71
N ILE A 95 14.09 2.31 9.81
CA ILE A 95 12.86 2.12 10.60
C ILE A 95 11.62 2.42 9.76
N VAL A 96 11.58 3.56 9.07
CA VAL A 96 10.44 3.92 8.22
C VAL A 96 10.26 2.91 7.08
N SER A 97 11.33 2.47 6.44
CA SER A 97 11.26 1.43 5.40
C SER A 97 10.78 0.09 5.96
N GLY A 98 11.22 -0.30 7.15
CA GLY A 98 10.75 -1.51 7.82
C GLY A 98 9.25 -1.46 8.15
N LEU A 99 8.75 -0.31 8.58
CA LEU A 99 7.31 -0.08 8.81
C LEU A 99 6.51 -0.13 7.51
N LEU A 100 7.02 0.51 6.44
CA LEU A 100 6.38 0.47 5.12
C LEU A 100 6.35 -0.97 4.57
N PHE A 101 7.45 -1.71 4.70
CA PHE A 101 7.52 -3.13 4.37
C PHE A 101 6.46 -3.94 5.12
N ALA A 102 6.41 -3.84 6.46
CA ALA A 102 5.44 -4.56 7.27
C ALA A 102 4.00 -4.19 6.89
N GLY A 103 3.74 -2.92 6.59
CA GLY A 103 2.46 -2.43 6.11
C GLY A 103 2.03 -3.10 4.80
N TYR A 104 2.91 -3.16 3.79
CA TYR A 104 2.59 -3.81 2.51
C TYR A 104 2.38 -5.32 2.65
N ILE A 105 3.17 -6.00 3.49
CA ILE A 105 2.94 -7.42 3.79
C ILE A 105 1.57 -7.62 4.46
N TYR A 106 1.22 -6.75 5.40
CA TYR A 106 -0.08 -6.82 6.05
C TYR A 106 -1.25 -6.55 5.09
N VAL A 107 -1.09 -5.63 4.13
CA VAL A 107 -2.05 -5.45 3.03
C VAL A 107 -2.25 -6.76 2.26
N ALA A 108 -1.17 -7.45 1.88
CA ALA A 108 -1.27 -8.72 1.17
C ALA A 108 -2.03 -9.79 2.00
N VAL A 109 -1.79 -9.86 3.31
CA VAL A 109 -2.53 -10.76 4.22
C VAL A 109 -4.02 -10.42 4.21
N LEU A 110 -4.39 -9.14 4.37
CA LEU A 110 -5.78 -8.71 4.37
C LEU A 110 -6.47 -8.93 3.01
N LEU A 111 -5.77 -8.73 1.90
CA LEU A 111 -6.28 -9.03 0.55
C LEU A 111 -6.61 -10.53 0.36
N ASN A 112 -6.03 -11.42 1.18
CA ASN A 112 -6.36 -12.83 1.17
C ASN A 112 -7.48 -13.23 2.16
N SER A 113 -7.92 -12.29 3.02
CA SER A 113 -8.96 -12.55 4.02
C SER A 113 -10.33 -12.83 3.39
N MET A 114 -11.15 -13.62 4.08
CA MET A 114 -12.53 -13.91 3.66
C MET A 114 -13.40 -12.65 3.50
N PRO A 115 -13.33 -11.63 4.37
CA PRO A 115 -14.12 -10.40 4.22
C PRO A 115 -13.83 -9.67 2.90
N VAL A 116 -12.55 -9.57 2.49
CA VAL A 116 -12.19 -8.95 1.20
C VAL A 116 -12.64 -9.81 0.03
N LYS A 117 -12.49 -11.15 0.11
CA LYS A 117 -12.98 -12.06 -0.92
C LYS A 117 -14.50 -11.93 -1.11
N ARG A 118 -15.28 -11.92 -0.02
CA ARG A 118 -16.74 -11.75 -0.06
C ARG A 118 -17.16 -10.39 -0.62
N HIS A 119 -16.42 -9.31 -0.29
CA HIS A 119 -16.70 -7.98 -0.82
C HIS A 119 -16.53 -7.90 -2.35
N LEU A 120 -15.59 -8.68 -2.92
CA LEU A 120 -15.27 -8.64 -4.35
C LEU A 120 -15.97 -9.72 -5.17
N LEU A 121 -16.20 -10.89 -4.61
CA LEU A 121 -16.75 -12.06 -5.32
C LEU A 121 -18.22 -12.31 -4.98
N GLY A 122 -18.79 -11.58 -4.01
CA GLY A 122 -20.08 -11.90 -3.42
C GLY A 122 -19.97 -13.03 -2.37
N ALA A 123 -21.07 -13.33 -1.70
CA ALA A 123 -21.15 -14.56 -0.91
C ALA A 123 -21.17 -15.73 -1.91
N THR A 124 -20.12 -16.55 -1.94
CA THR A 124 -20.25 -17.89 -2.51
C THR A 124 -20.93 -18.75 -1.46
N ASP A 125 -21.93 -19.53 -1.86
CA ASP A 125 -22.77 -20.40 -1.02
C ASP A 125 -22.00 -21.61 -0.45
N ASP A 126 -20.74 -21.41 -0.06
CA ASP A 126 -19.86 -22.44 0.47
C ASP A 126 -19.62 -22.14 1.96
N ALA A 127 -20.65 -22.42 2.76
CA ALA A 127 -20.58 -22.56 4.21
C ALA A 127 -20.60 -24.05 4.58
#